data_AF-A0A259M9Q9-F1
#
_entry.id   AF-A0A259M9Q9-F1
#
_cell.length_a   1.000
_cell.length_b   1.000
_cell.length_c   1.000
_cell.angle_alpha   90.00
_cell.angle_beta   90.00
_cell.angle_gamma   90.00
#
_symmetry.space_group_name_H-M   'P 1'
#
loop_
_entity.id
_entity.type
_entity.pdbx_description
1 polymer ?
#
loop_
_entity_poly.entity_id
_entity_poly.type
_entity_poly.pdbx_seq_one_letter_code
_entity_poly.pdbx_strand_id
1 'polypeptide(L)'
;MKHNVILVVLDGLSYQVAQHALGHLLAYCQAGRAALYKLDCALPALSRPLYECILTGVVPIDSGIVNNDVVRLSNQRSVFHYARDAGLST
;
A
#
# COMPACT_ATOMS: atom_id res chain seq x y z
N MET A 1 -20.73 -12.77 0.12
CA MET A 1 -19.83 -13.51 -0.78
C MET A 1 -18.40 -13.23 -0.36
N LYS A 2 -17.50 -14.22 -0.44
CA LYS A 2 -16.06 -14.01 -0.17
C LYS A 2 -15.41 -13.46 -1.44
N HIS A 3 -14.73 -12.32 -1.33
CA HIS A 3 -14.01 -11.71 -2.45
C HIS A 3 -12.52 -11.83 -2.22
N ASN A 4 -11.77 -12.22 -3.25
CA ASN A 4 -10.32 -12.14 -3.22
C ASN A 4 -9.92 -10.66 -3.35
N VAL A 5 -8.99 -10.22 -2.51
CA VAL A 5 -8.46 -8.86 -2.52
C VAL A 5 -7.02 -8.93 -3.02
N ILE A 6 -6.70 -8.09 -4.01
CA ILE A 6 -5.35 -7.97 -4.55
C ILE A 6 -4.93 -6.52 -4.39
N LEU A 7 -3.80 -6.29 -3.72
CA LEU A 7 -3.14 -4.99 -3.64
C LEU A 7 -1.95 -5.00 -4.60
N VAL A 8 -1.93 -4.05 -5.55
CA VAL A 8 -0.80 -3.83 -6.45
C VAL A 8 -0.14 -2.52 -6.08
N VAL A 9 1.15 -2.56 -5.74
CA VAL A 9 1.96 -1.37 -5.45
C VAL A 9 2.81 -1.05 -6.66
N LEU A 10 2.66 0.16 -7.20
CA LEU A 10 3.48 0.69 -8.28
C LEU A 10 4.54 1.60 -7.66
N ASP A 11 5.76 1.10 -7.51
CA ASP A 11 6.82 1.86 -6.83
C ASP A 11 7.20 3.13 -7.61
N GLY A 12 7.43 4.22 -6.88
CA GLY A 12 7.79 5.51 -7.45
C GLY A 12 6.71 6.20 -8.29
N LEU A 13 5.47 5.70 -8.33
CA LEU A 13 4.38 6.33 -9.07
C LEU A 13 3.70 7.44 -8.24
N SER A 14 3.94 8.70 -8.60
CA SER A 14 3.24 9.83 -7.98
C SER A 14 1.81 9.97 -8.50
N TYR A 15 0.94 10.63 -7.72
CA TYR A 15 -0.44 10.92 -8.11
C TYR A 15 -0.53 11.65 -9.47
N GLN A 16 0.34 12.64 -9.70
CA GLN A 16 0.36 13.40 -10.95
C GLN A 16 0.71 12.52 -12.16
N VAL A 17 1.72 11.65 -12.01
CA VAL A 17 2.10 10.72 -13.07
C VAL A 17 0.99 9.70 -13.29
N ALA A 18 0.33 9.22 -12.25
CA ALA A 18 -0.82 8.31 -12.38
C ALA A 18 -1.96 8.93 -13.19
N GLN A 19 -2.29 10.20 -12.95
CA GLN A 19 -3.31 10.92 -13.73
C GLN A 19 -2.94 11.06 -15.21
N HIS A 20 -1.67 11.21 -15.53
CA HIS A 20 -1.20 11.34 -16.91
C HIS A 20 -1.07 9.98 -17.62
N ALA A 21 -0.53 8.97 -16.94
CA ALA A 21 -0.09 7.72 -17.56
C ALA A 21 -1.10 6.56 -17.45
N LEU A 22 -2.02 6.57 -16.49
CA LEU A 22 -2.94 5.45 -16.23
C LEU A 22 -4.33 5.63 -16.87
N GLY A 23 -4.36 6.09 -18.13
CA GLY A 23 -5.60 6.40 -18.86
C GLY A 23 -6.63 5.26 -18.87
N HIS A 24 -6.18 4.00 -18.93
CA HIS A 24 -7.10 2.86 -18.87
C HIS A 24 -7.84 2.76 -17.52
N LEU A 25 -7.15 2.93 -16.39
CA LEU A 25 -7.79 2.92 -15.06
C LEU A 25 -8.70 4.14 -14.87
N LEU A 26 -8.32 5.29 -15.44
CA LEU A 26 -9.15 6.49 -15.42
C LEU A 26 -10.44 6.31 -16.22
N ALA A 27 -10.43 5.53 -17.31
CA ALA A 27 -11.65 5.18 -18.04
C ALA A 27 -12.63 4.37 -17.17
N TYR A 28 -12.14 3.46 -16.32
CA TYR A 28 -12.98 2.78 -15.33
C TYR A 28 -13.55 3.74 -14.28
N CYS A 29 -12.77 4.74 -13.87
CA CYS A 29 -13.26 5.78 -12.96
C CYS A 29 -14.38 6.61 -13.62
N GLN A 30 -14.20 7.04 -14.88
CA GLN A 30 -15.24 7.77 -15.63
C GLN A 30 -16.52 6.95 -15.82
N ALA A 31 -16.39 5.62 -15.95
CA ALA A 31 -17.53 4.71 -16.04
C ALA A 31 -18.20 4.41 -14.67
N GLY A 32 -17.75 5.00 -13.57
CA GLY A 32 -18.28 4.73 -12.22
C GLY A 32 -17.96 3.34 -11.68
N ARG A 33 -16.93 2.67 -12.22
CA ARG A 33 -16.53 1.29 -11.88
C ARG A 33 -15.26 1.23 -11.01
N ALA A 34 -14.61 2.37 -10.80
CA ALA A 34 -13.42 2.52 -9.97
C ALA A 34 -13.41 3.91 -9.33
N ALA A 35 -12.48 4.12 -8.39
CA ALA A 35 -12.28 5.39 -7.74
C ALA A 35 -10.78 5.75 -7.72
N LEU A 36 -10.49 7.05 -7.85
CA LEU A 36 -9.16 7.62 -7.73
C LEU A 36 -9.11 8.51 -6.49
N TYR A 37 -8.09 8.31 -5.65
CA TYR A 37 -7.87 9.11 -4.45
C TYR A 37 -6.45 9.69 -4.47
N LYS A 38 -6.31 10.93 -3.97
CA LYS A 38 -5.02 11.53 -3.65
C LYS A 38 -4.72 11.28 -2.17
N LEU A 39 -3.52 10.80 -1.87
CA LEU A 39 -3.08 10.50 -0.52
C LEU A 39 -1.69 11.11 -0.30
N ASP A 40 -1.45 11.59 0.92
CA ASP A 40 -0.11 11.92 1.39
C ASP A 40 0.51 10.67 2.03
N CYS A 41 1.73 10.32 1.62
CA CYS A 41 2.44 9.19 2.19
C CYS A 41 3.10 9.55 3.53
N ALA A 42 3.33 8.55 4.36
CA ALA A 42 4.16 8.72 5.55
C ALA A 42 5.60 9.13 5.17
N LEU A 43 6.32 9.71 6.13
CA LEU A 43 7.72 10.08 5.95
C LEU A 43 8.64 9.15 6.77
N PRO A 44 9.83 8.80 6.24
CA PRO A 44 10.36 9.19 4.94
C PRO A 44 9.72 8.43 3.78
N ALA A 45 9.55 9.11 2.64
CA ALA A 45 8.93 8.57 1.43
C ALA A 45 9.88 7.66 0.64
N LEU A 46 10.26 6.54 1.25
CA LEU A 46 11.16 5.52 0.69
C LEU A 46 10.44 4.17 0.62
N SER A 47 10.84 3.31 -0.32
CA SER A 47 10.14 2.04 -0.60
C SER A 47 9.99 1.15 0.63
N ARG A 48 11.07 0.79 1.36
CA ARG A 48 10.95 -0.09 2.53
C ARG A 48 10.11 0.52 3.68
N PRO A 49 10.35 1.77 4.11
CA PRO A 49 9.50 2.44 5.10
C PRO A 49 8.01 2.47 4.72
N LEU A 50 7.69 2.79 3.47
CA LEU A 50 6.30 2.90 3.02
C LEU A 50 5.63 1.54 2.87
N TYR A 51 6.35 0.49 2.49
CA TYR A 51 5.79 -0.86 2.38
C TYR A 51 5.47 -1.46 3.76
N GLU A 52 6.29 -1.17 4.76
CA GLU A 52 5.96 -1.50 6.14
C GLU A 52 4.68 -0.77 6.56
N CYS A 53 4.62 0.53 6.32
CA CYS A 53 3.50 1.38 6.73
C CYS A 53 2.18 0.97 6.06
N ILE A 54 2.17 0.68 4.76
CA ILE A 54 0.92 0.33 4.04
C ILE A 54 0.35 -1.02 4.50
N LEU A 55 1.20 -1.97 4.89
CA LEU A 55 0.77 -3.31 5.29
C LEU A 55 0.38 -3.40 6.77
N THR A 56 0.96 -2.54 7.62
CA THR A 56 0.81 -2.61 9.08
C THR A 56 -0.01 -1.47 9.66
N GLY A 57 -0.14 -0.35 8.94
CA GLY A 57 -0.72 0.88 9.44
C GLY A 57 0.19 1.65 10.41
N VAL A 58 1.42 1.20 10.64
CA VAL A 58 2.36 1.82 11.59
C VAL A 58 3.35 2.71 10.83
N VAL A 59 3.46 3.98 11.23
CA VAL A 59 4.34 4.95 10.57
C VAL A 59 5.83 4.61 10.75
N PRO A 60 6.73 5.02 9.84
CA PRO A 60 8.15 4.64 9.87
C PRO A 60 8.88 4.89 11.18
N ILE A 61 8.59 6.01 11.86
CA ILE A 61 9.25 6.38 13.12
C ILE A 61 8.89 5.40 14.25
N ASP A 62 7.67 4.87 14.25
CA ASP A 62 7.18 3.94 15.27
C ASP A 62 7.52 2.49 14.92
N SER A 63 7.51 2.13 13.63
CA SER A 63 7.90 0.78 13.19
C SER A 63 9.41 0.56 13.30
N GLY A 64 10.20 1.63 13.25
CA GLY A 64 11.66 1.61 13.22
C GLY A 64 12.25 1.23 11.86
N ILE A 65 11.42 1.05 10.82
CA ILE A 65 11.88 0.89 9.43
C ILE A 65 11.92 2.29 8.80
N VAL A 66 13.01 3.01 9.06
CA VAL A 66 13.17 4.43 8.69
C VAL A 66 14.01 4.66 7.44
N ASN A 67 14.66 3.63 6.90
CA ASN A 67 15.40 3.72 5.64
C ASN A 67 15.45 2.35 4.94
N ASN A 68 16.02 2.32 3.73
CA ASN A 68 16.07 1.12 2.90
C ASN A 68 17.10 0.07 3.37
N ASP A 69 18.01 0.43 4.27
CA ASP A 69 19.07 -0.46 4.75
C ASP A 69 18.67 -1.19 6.05
N VAL A 70 17.51 -0.88 6.64
CA VAL A 70 16.95 -1.63 7.78
C VAL A 70 16.45 -2.99 7.28
N VAL A 71 17.32 -3.99 7.23
CA VAL A 71 17.01 -5.37 6.80
C VAL A 71 16.76 -6.28 8.00
N ARG A 72 15.49 -6.40 8.38
CA ARG A 72 14.99 -7.36 9.38
C ARG A 72 13.53 -7.71 9.11
N LEU A 73 13.02 -8.69 9.82
CA LEU A 73 11.58 -8.95 9.90
C LEU A 73 10.86 -7.78 10.59
N SER A 74 9.62 -7.54 10.16
CA SER A 74 8.70 -6.64 10.85
C SER A 74 8.41 -7.16 12.26
N ASN A 75 8.30 -6.23 13.19
CA ASN A 75 7.84 -6.43 14.57
C ASN A 75 6.39 -5.96 14.76
N GLN A 76 5.71 -5.60 13.66
CA GLN A 76 4.33 -5.10 13.65
C GLN A 76 3.37 -6.14 13.10
N ARG A 77 2.08 -5.96 13.39
CA ARG A 77 1.01 -6.80 12.83
C ARG A 77 0.55 -6.24 11.49
N SER A 78 0.77 -7.00 10.43
CA SER A 78 0.27 -6.67 9.09
C SER A 78 -1.15 -7.20 8.80
N VAL A 79 -1.77 -6.71 7.73
CA VAL A 79 -3.05 -7.21 7.19
C VAL A 79 -3.10 -8.73 7.02
N PHE A 80 -1.96 -9.35 6.70
CA PHE A 80 -1.87 -10.80 6.53
C PHE A 80 -1.96 -11.57 7.84
N HIS A 81 -1.48 -11.01 8.95
CA HIS A 81 -1.68 -11.61 10.28
C HIS A 81 -3.17 -11.62 10.63
N TYR A 82 -3.86 -10.50 10.43
CA TYR A 82 -5.30 -10.41 10.69
C TYR A 82 -6.11 -11.35 9.79
N ALA A 83 -5.74 -11.47 8.52
CA ALA A 83 -6.40 -12.39 7.59
C ALA A 83 -6.23 -13.86 8.02
N ARG A 84 -5.02 -14.27 8.41
CA ARG A 84 -4.77 -15.64 8.89
C ARG A 84 -5.48 -15.96 10.21
N ASP A 85 -5.48 -15.04 11.16
CA ASP A 85 -6.21 -15.19 12.43
C ASP A 85 -7.73 -15.33 12.20
N ALA A 86 -8.25 -14.73 11.13
CA ALA A 86 -9.63 -14.88 10.68
C ALA A 86 -9.88 -16.15 9.83
N GLY A 87 -8.90 -17.06 9.71
CA GLY A 87 -9.02 -18.29 8.92
C GLY A 87 -9.02 -18.07 7.40
N LEU A 88 -8.49 -16.94 6.93
CA LEU A 88 -8.37 -16.62 5.51
C LEU A 88 -7.01 -17.07 4.96
N SER A 89 -7.00 -17.47 3.69
CA SER A 89 -5.77 -17.72 2.93
C SER A 89 -5.18 -16.40 2.43
N THR A 90 -3.87 -16.25 2.57
CA THR A 90 -3.08 -15.06 2.16
C THR A 90 -1.98 -15.45 1.21
#